data_AF-A0A842YIA7-F1
#
_entry.id   AF-A0A842YIA7-F1
#
_cell.length_a   1.000
_cell.length_b   1.000
_cell.length_c   1.000
_cell.angle_alpha   90.00
_cell.angle_beta   90.00
_cell.angle_gamma   90.00
#
_symmetry.space_group_name_H-M   'P 1'
#
loop_
_entity.id
_entity.type
_entity.pdbx_description
1 polymer ?
#
loop_
_entity_poly.entity_id
_entity_poly.type
_entity_poly.pdbx_seq_one_letter_code
_entity_poly.pdbx_strand_id
1 'polypeptide(L)'
;TTLYNKILSKISGSVIGPAIEPYMPYFNITIIILVLFVSFSFWRKGDEVWFGRLFSLNMLMFFPSVLDFSTFNWIGLIFDLKPTPGVTHIWVFGVGLLLQITYLMLSYTVRFRYTREELKGRGANEQDINDVTRGQVSYLVLLTTLTAGLTAGIYIAAPYLTKLAINPIEGLPVPHMLVGFLVVVFIAAALVIYLRTSSE
;
A
#
# COMPACT_ATOMS: atom_id res chain seq x y z
N THR A 1 -10.14 -21.73 -11.81
CA THR A 1 -11.03 -21.55 -10.64
C THR A 1 -10.23 -20.87 -9.54
N THR A 2 -10.80 -19.89 -8.85
CA THR A 2 -10.08 -19.16 -7.79
C THR A 2 -9.77 -20.11 -6.61
N LEU A 3 -8.70 -19.82 -5.86
CA LEU A 3 -8.36 -20.56 -4.63
C LEU A 3 -9.56 -20.62 -3.67
N TYR A 4 -10.31 -19.51 -3.58
CA TYR A 4 -11.54 -19.40 -2.82
C TYR A 4 -12.61 -20.43 -3.25
N ASN A 5 -12.86 -20.56 -4.55
CA ASN A 5 -13.82 -21.55 -5.06
C ASN A 5 -13.36 -22.99 -4.83
N LYS A 6 -12.04 -23.22 -4.82
CA LYS A 6 -11.44 -24.54 -4.53
C LYS A 6 -11.51 -24.91 -3.03
N ILE A 7 -11.46 -23.92 -2.16
CA ILE A 7 -11.67 -24.09 -0.71
C ILE A 7 -13.15 -24.29 -0.42
N LEU A 8 -14.03 -23.47 -1.02
CA LEU A 8 -15.48 -23.62 -0.91
C LEU A 8 -15.96 -25.01 -1.37
N SER A 9 -15.44 -25.51 -2.51
CA SER A 9 -15.82 -26.83 -3.00
C SER A 9 -15.32 -27.98 -2.13
N LYS A 10 -14.19 -27.80 -1.43
CA LYS A 10 -13.72 -28.75 -0.42
C LYS A 10 -14.57 -28.73 0.85
N ILE A 11 -15.04 -27.55 1.27
CA ILE A 11 -15.90 -27.39 2.44
C ILE A 11 -17.30 -27.94 2.16
N SER A 12 -17.87 -27.65 0.98
CA SER A 12 -19.18 -28.18 0.57
C SER A 12 -19.16 -29.70 0.39
N GLY A 13 -18.03 -30.28 -0.03
CA GLY A 13 -17.83 -31.73 -0.12
C GLY A 13 -17.51 -32.44 1.21
N SER A 14 -17.47 -31.72 2.34
CA SER A 14 -17.17 -32.29 3.66
C SER A 14 -18.45 -32.77 4.38
N VAL A 15 -18.28 -33.53 5.47
CA VAL A 15 -19.39 -34.04 6.32
C VAL A 15 -20.26 -32.91 6.89
N ILE A 16 -19.71 -31.69 7.00
CA ILE A 16 -20.38 -30.50 7.54
C ILE A 16 -20.98 -29.64 6.39
N GLY A 17 -20.70 -30.00 5.14
CA GLY A 17 -21.11 -29.28 3.92
C GLY A 17 -22.60 -28.98 3.85
N PRO A 18 -23.51 -29.98 4.00
CA PRO A 18 -24.96 -29.77 3.90
C PRO A 18 -25.53 -28.83 4.97
N ALA A 19 -24.89 -28.75 6.14
CA ALA A 19 -25.31 -27.85 7.22
C ALA A 19 -24.83 -26.40 7.01
N ILE A 20 -23.73 -26.21 6.27
CA ILE A 20 -23.11 -24.90 6.03
C ILE A 20 -23.55 -24.29 4.69
N GLU A 21 -23.97 -25.11 3.73
CA GLU A 21 -24.41 -24.69 2.38
C GLU A 21 -25.44 -23.55 2.37
N PRO A 22 -26.48 -23.54 3.25
CA PRO A 22 -27.44 -22.43 3.32
C PRO A 22 -26.81 -21.11 3.82
N TYR A 23 -25.71 -21.20 4.56
CA TYR A 23 -25.03 -20.07 5.20
C TYR A 23 -23.84 -19.54 4.39
N MET A 24 -23.40 -20.26 3.34
CA MET A 24 -22.29 -19.85 2.46
C MET A 24 -22.42 -18.43 1.89
N PRO A 25 -23.60 -17.92 1.48
CA PRO A 25 -23.76 -16.54 1.02
C PRO A 25 -23.49 -15.50 2.12
N TYR A 26 -23.78 -15.83 3.38
CA TYR A 26 -23.57 -14.95 4.53
C TYR A 26 -22.12 -14.93 5.01
N PHE A 27 -21.34 -15.96 4.67
CA PHE A 27 -19.94 -16.07 5.09
C PHE A 27 -19.10 -14.85 4.68
N ASN A 28 -19.26 -14.39 3.43
CA ASN A 28 -18.61 -13.18 2.94
C ASN A 28 -19.02 -11.92 3.73
N ILE A 29 -20.31 -11.79 4.01
CA ILE A 29 -20.85 -10.66 4.78
C ILE A 29 -20.31 -10.68 6.20
N THR A 30 -20.26 -11.85 6.84
CA THR A 30 -19.68 -12.02 8.18
C THR A 30 -18.21 -11.63 8.20
N ILE A 31 -17.41 -12.03 7.20
CA ILE A 31 -16.01 -11.61 7.08
C ILE A 31 -15.92 -10.09 6.96
N ILE A 32 -16.73 -9.46 6.10
CA ILE A 32 -16.75 -8.00 5.92
C ILE A 32 -17.09 -7.30 7.24
N ILE A 33 -18.12 -7.75 7.96
CA ILE A 33 -18.52 -7.18 9.25
C ILE A 33 -17.38 -7.33 10.27
N LEU A 34 -16.73 -8.49 10.33
CA LEU A 34 -15.63 -8.75 11.26
C LEU A 34 -14.43 -7.85 10.95
N VAL A 35 -14.07 -7.70 9.67
CA VAL A 35 -13.03 -6.78 9.21
C VAL A 35 -13.35 -5.34 9.59
N LEU A 36 -14.59 -4.89 9.35
CA LEU A 36 -15.02 -3.53 9.72
C LEU A 36 -14.96 -3.32 11.24
N PHE A 37 -15.40 -4.31 12.01
CA PHE A 37 -15.33 -4.26 13.47
C PHE A 37 -13.88 -4.16 13.98
N VAL A 38 -12.97 -4.97 13.44
CA VAL A 38 -11.54 -4.91 13.78
C VAL A 38 -10.93 -3.58 13.37
N SER A 39 -11.26 -3.09 12.17
CA SER A 39 -10.77 -1.79 11.66
C SER A 39 -11.25 -0.64 12.55
N PHE A 40 -12.52 -0.65 12.95
CA PHE A 40 -13.09 0.32 13.88
C PHE A 40 -12.43 0.24 15.27
N SER A 41 -12.17 -0.97 15.77
CA SER A 41 -11.46 -1.19 17.03
C SER A 41 -10.05 -0.60 17.01
N PHE A 42 -9.31 -0.77 15.91
CA PHE A 42 -7.98 -0.20 15.73
C PHE A 42 -8.02 1.33 15.62
N TRP A 43 -8.95 1.86 14.83
CA TRP A 43 -9.15 3.30 14.69
C TRP A 43 -9.47 3.97 16.02
N ARG A 44 -10.35 3.37 16.84
CA ARG A 44 -10.73 3.89 18.16
C ARG A 44 -9.55 4.03 19.11
N LYS A 45 -8.53 3.17 19.01
CA LYS A 45 -7.36 3.24 19.90
C LYS A 45 -6.41 4.38 19.54
N GLY A 46 -6.34 4.80 18.28
CA GLY A 46 -5.75 6.08 17.89
C GLY A 46 -4.26 6.30 18.18
N ASP A 47 -3.50 5.25 18.48
CA ASP A 47 -2.04 5.30 18.64
C ASP A 47 -1.31 4.89 17.35
N GLU A 48 -0.05 5.29 17.22
CA GLU A 48 0.81 4.96 16.07
C GLU A 48 0.82 3.45 15.76
N VAL A 49 0.91 2.61 16.80
CA VAL A 49 0.90 1.15 16.66
C VAL A 49 -0.40 0.63 16.05
N TRP A 50 -1.55 1.17 16.47
CA TRP A 50 -2.86 0.70 16.00
C TRP A 50 -3.17 1.21 14.60
N PHE A 51 -2.74 2.41 14.25
CA PHE A 51 -2.79 2.87 12.85
C PHE A 51 -1.90 2.04 11.94
N GLY A 52 -0.69 1.67 12.39
CA GLY A 52 0.17 0.73 11.67
C GLY A 52 -0.53 -0.60 11.42
N ARG A 53 -1.20 -1.17 12.44
CA ARG A 53 -2.00 -2.41 12.30
C ARG A 53 -3.18 -2.27 11.35
N LEU A 54 -3.88 -1.13 11.39
CA LEU A 54 -4.98 -0.82 10.47
C LEU A 54 -4.48 -0.78 9.02
N PHE A 55 -3.33 -0.16 8.79
CA PHE A 55 -2.70 -0.15 7.47
C PHE A 55 -2.26 -1.56 7.04
N SER A 56 -1.60 -2.33 7.91
CA SER A 56 -1.21 -3.72 7.60
C SER A 56 -2.40 -4.60 7.27
N LEU A 57 -3.53 -4.45 7.97
CA LEU A 57 -4.77 -5.17 7.68
C LEU A 57 -5.31 -4.80 6.29
N ASN A 58 -5.40 -3.51 5.97
CA ASN A 58 -5.85 -3.04 4.66
C ASN A 58 -4.92 -3.51 3.54
N MET A 59 -3.61 -3.45 3.74
CA MET A 59 -2.63 -3.98 2.79
C MET A 59 -2.78 -5.48 2.60
N LEU A 60 -2.98 -6.26 3.67
CA LEU A 60 -3.19 -7.70 3.59
C LEU A 60 -4.44 -8.05 2.77
N MET A 61 -5.53 -7.31 2.94
CA MET A 61 -6.77 -7.51 2.17
C MET A 61 -6.64 -7.09 0.71
N PHE A 62 -5.83 -6.06 0.44
CA PHE A 62 -5.58 -5.53 -0.90
C PHE A 62 -4.50 -6.32 -1.66
N PHE A 63 -3.62 -7.03 -0.95
CA PHE A 63 -2.48 -7.76 -1.48
C PHE A 63 -2.83 -8.77 -2.59
N PRO A 64 -3.90 -9.58 -2.49
CA PRO A 64 -4.27 -10.50 -3.57
C PRO A 64 -4.50 -9.79 -4.90
N SER A 65 -5.16 -8.62 -4.88
CA SER A 65 -5.40 -7.83 -6.08
C SER A 65 -4.11 -7.27 -6.68
N VAL A 66 -3.13 -6.91 -5.85
CA VAL A 66 -1.80 -6.50 -6.31
C VAL A 66 -1.07 -7.67 -6.97
N LEU A 67 -1.16 -8.86 -6.38
CA LEU A 67 -0.53 -10.06 -6.91
C LEU A 67 -1.10 -10.49 -8.26
N ASP A 68 -2.42 -10.38 -8.45
CA ASP A 68 -3.09 -10.70 -9.72
C ASP A 68 -2.57 -9.85 -10.90
N PHE A 69 -2.13 -8.63 -10.63
CA PHE A 69 -1.50 -7.74 -11.62
C PHE A 69 0.02 -7.70 -11.54
N SER A 70 0.62 -8.36 -10.55
CA SER A 70 2.05 -8.57 -10.53
C SER A 70 2.37 -9.56 -11.63
N THR A 71 3.35 -9.25 -12.49
CA THR A 71 3.84 -10.17 -13.51
C THR A 71 4.47 -11.45 -12.93
N PHE A 72 4.49 -11.57 -11.60
CA PHE A 72 5.07 -12.65 -10.84
C PHE A 72 3.97 -13.58 -10.31
N ASN A 73 3.69 -14.67 -11.04
CA ASN A 73 2.68 -15.65 -10.63
C ASN A 73 3.22 -16.61 -9.55
N TRP A 74 3.42 -16.10 -8.32
CA TRP A 74 3.90 -16.91 -7.19
C TRP A 74 2.98 -18.09 -6.87
N ILE A 75 1.66 -17.89 -6.99
CA ILE A 75 0.70 -18.97 -6.77
C ILE A 75 0.85 -20.02 -7.87
N GLY A 76 1.06 -19.60 -9.13
CA GLY A 76 1.40 -20.47 -10.27
C GLY A 76 2.65 -21.33 -10.06
N LEU A 77 3.61 -20.88 -9.26
CA LEU A 77 4.80 -21.67 -8.91
C LEU A 77 4.48 -22.83 -7.94
N ILE A 78 3.40 -22.74 -7.16
CA ILE A 78 3.03 -23.73 -6.13
C ILE A 78 1.79 -24.54 -6.55
N PHE A 79 0.85 -23.91 -7.24
CA PHE A 79 -0.39 -24.48 -7.74
C PHE A 79 -0.62 -23.98 -9.16
N ASP A 80 -0.92 -24.87 -10.11
CA ASP A 80 -1.27 -24.51 -11.49
C ASP A 80 -2.65 -23.82 -11.54
N LEU A 81 -2.70 -22.60 -11.03
CA LEU A 81 -3.85 -21.71 -10.99
C LEU A 81 -3.53 -20.51 -11.87
N LYS A 82 -4.32 -20.33 -12.92
CA LYS A 82 -4.31 -19.09 -13.70
C LYS A 82 -4.98 -17.99 -12.87
N PRO A 83 -4.29 -16.87 -12.58
CA PRO A 83 -4.93 -15.73 -11.94
C PRO A 83 -6.07 -15.24 -12.84
N THR A 84 -7.25 -15.05 -12.25
CA THR A 84 -8.40 -14.46 -12.92
C THR A 84 -8.74 -13.20 -12.13
N PRO A 85 -8.17 -12.04 -12.51
CA PRO A 85 -8.35 -10.81 -11.77
C PRO A 85 -9.84 -10.46 -11.70
N GLY A 86 -10.37 -10.29 -10.49
CA GLY A 86 -11.77 -9.87 -10.28
C GLY A 86 -11.99 -8.36 -10.43
N VAL A 87 -10.92 -7.59 -10.53
CA VAL A 87 -10.91 -6.11 -10.58
C VAL A 87 -9.98 -5.62 -11.69
N THR A 88 -10.08 -4.35 -12.08
CA THR A 88 -9.23 -3.76 -13.13
C THR A 88 -7.91 -3.23 -12.58
N HIS A 89 -6.87 -3.19 -13.41
CA HIS A 89 -5.55 -2.64 -13.05
C HIS A 89 -5.62 -1.18 -12.56
N ILE A 90 -6.50 -0.35 -13.14
CA ILE A 90 -6.75 1.04 -12.71
C ILE A 90 -7.35 1.09 -11.31
N TRP A 91 -8.27 0.19 -11.00
CA TRP A 91 -8.86 0.10 -9.66
C TRP A 91 -7.80 -0.25 -8.62
N VAL A 92 -6.94 -1.23 -8.93
CA VAL A 92 -5.82 -1.63 -8.06
C VAL A 92 -4.88 -0.45 -7.85
N PHE A 93 -4.44 0.22 -8.92
CA PHE A 93 -3.60 1.40 -8.79
C PHE A 93 -4.24 2.49 -7.92
N GLY A 94 -5.51 2.85 -8.18
CA GLY A 94 -6.21 3.90 -7.45
C GLY A 94 -6.39 3.59 -5.96
N VAL A 95 -6.77 2.35 -5.63
CA VAL A 95 -6.91 1.92 -4.23
C VAL A 95 -5.55 1.89 -3.53
N GLY A 96 -4.51 1.39 -4.20
CA GLY A 96 -3.14 1.40 -3.65
C GLY A 96 -2.65 2.82 -3.36
N LEU A 97 -2.87 3.75 -4.28
CA LEU A 97 -2.52 5.16 -4.11
C LEU A 97 -3.28 5.78 -2.92
N LEU A 98 -4.58 5.53 -2.81
CA LEU A 98 -5.41 6.03 -1.72
C LEU A 98 -4.97 5.48 -0.36
N LEU A 99 -4.67 4.19 -0.28
CA LEU A 99 -4.15 3.56 0.94
C LEU A 99 -2.82 4.19 1.36
N GLN A 100 -1.92 4.43 0.42
CA GLN A 100 -0.62 5.06 0.71
C GLN A 100 -0.78 6.51 1.20
N ILE A 101 -1.63 7.30 0.54
CA ILE A 101 -1.93 8.67 0.96
C ILE A 101 -2.51 8.68 2.38
N THR A 102 -3.50 7.81 2.63
CA THR A 102 -4.17 7.73 3.93
C THR A 102 -3.20 7.31 5.03
N TYR A 103 -2.32 6.36 4.75
CA TYR A 103 -1.28 5.93 5.68
C TYR A 103 -0.33 7.06 6.05
N LEU A 104 0.21 7.78 5.06
CA LEU A 104 1.11 8.90 5.30
C LEU A 104 0.41 9.99 6.12
N MET A 105 -0.82 10.35 5.73
CA MET A 105 -1.61 11.37 6.45
C MET A 105 -1.83 10.99 7.91
N LEU A 106 -2.24 9.75 8.20
CA LEU A 106 -2.47 9.29 9.57
C LEU A 106 -1.18 9.19 10.38
N SER A 107 -0.12 8.60 9.79
CA SER A 107 1.17 8.42 10.48
C SER A 107 1.77 9.77 10.90
N TYR A 108 1.78 10.76 10.02
CA TYR A 108 2.30 12.08 10.35
C TYR A 108 1.37 12.88 11.26
N THR A 109 0.06 12.72 11.16
CA THR A 109 -0.89 13.36 12.09
C THR A 109 -0.64 12.94 13.53
N VAL A 110 -0.34 11.66 13.77
CA VAL A 110 0.02 11.15 15.10
C VAL A 110 1.32 11.78 15.60
N ARG A 111 2.33 11.88 14.73
CA ARG A 111 3.60 12.56 15.06
C ARG A 111 3.38 14.02 15.42
N PHE A 112 2.53 14.73 14.70
CA PHE A 112 2.19 16.13 14.99
C PHE A 112 1.50 16.28 16.34
N ARG A 113 0.65 15.30 16.74
CA ARG A 113 0.04 15.28 18.08
C ARG A 113 1.10 15.20 19.17
N TYR A 114 2.08 14.31 19.05
CA TYR A 114 3.17 14.21 20.01
C TYR A 114 4.02 15.48 20.07
N THR A 115 4.38 16.07 18.93
CA THR A 115 5.10 17.35 18.89
C THR A 115 4.30 18.46 19.55
N ARG A 116 2.99 18.52 19.33
CA ARG A 116 2.09 19.50 19.96
C ARG A 116 2.06 19.33 21.48
N GLU A 117 1.91 18.10 21.97
CA GLU A 117 1.92 17.80 23.41
C GLU A 117 3.27 18.16 24.05
N GLU A 118 4.37 17.89 23.35
CA GLU A 118 5.72 18.25 23.79
C GLU A 118 5.92 19.78 23.87
N LEU A 119 5.53 20.52 22.83
CA LEU A 119 5.62 21.99 22.84
C LEU A 119 4.76 22.61 23.94
N LYS A 120 3.56 22.07 24.15
CA LYS A 120 2.68 22.48 25.24
C LYS A 120 3.31 22.20 26.61
N GLY A 121 3.93 21.03 26.78
CA GLY A 121 4.66 20.66 27.99
C GLY A 121 5.86 21.56 28.28
N ARG A 122 6.49 22.14 27.24
CA ARG A 122 7.58 23.12 27.34
C ARG A 122 7.09 24.56 27.59
N GLY A 123 5.78 24.79 27.69
CA GLY A 123 5.20 26.11 27.94
C GLY A 123 5.15 27.02 26.72
N ALA A 124 5.19 26.47 25.50
CA ALA A 124 5.00 27.26 24.28
C ALA A 124 3.57 27.86 24.23
N ASN A 125 3.45 29.04 23.64
CA ASN A 125 2.15 29.69 23.46
C ASN A 125 1.28 28.88 22.49
N GLU A 126 -0.03 28.79 22.75
CA GLU A 126 -0.98 28.07 21.87
C GLU A 126 -1.00 28.66 20.46
N GLN A 127 -0.69 29.95 20.29
CA GLN A 127 -0.57 30.57 18.97
C GLN A 127 0.62 30.01 18.19
N ASP A 128 1.80 29.94 18.80
CA ASP A 128 3.02 29.39 18.18
C ASP A 128 2.84 27.89 17.84
N ILE A 129 2.20 27.14 18.74
CA ILE A 129 1.87 25.72 18.53
C ILE A 129 0.97 25.54 17.30
N ASN A 130 -0.05 26.39 17.15
CA ASN A 130 -0.96 26.31 16.01
C ASN A 130 -0.26 26.69 14.69
N ASP A 131 0.64 27.68 14.71
CA ASP A 131 1.40 28.08 13.53
C ASP A 131 2.37 26.97 13.07
N VAL A 132 3.08 26.33 14.01
CA VAL A 132 3.93 25.17 13.72
C VAL A 132 3.11 24.01 13.18
N THR A 133 1.97 23.69 13.80
CA THR A 133 1.08 22.61 13.36
C THR A 133 0.56 22.88 11.95
N ARG A 134 0.17 24.13 11.65
CA ARG A 134 -0.30 24.53 10.31
C ARG A 134 0.80 24.38 9.27
N GLY A 135 2.03 24.76 9.60
CA GLY A 135 3.20 24.56 8.75
C GLY A 135 3.45 23.09 8.45
N GLN A 136 3.44 22.24 9.48
CA GLN A 136 3.61 20.79 9.37
C GLN A 136 2.53 20.14 8.50
N VAL A 137 1.25 20.47 8.71
CA VAL A 137 0.13 19.96 7.90
C VAL A 137 0.23 20.44 6.46
N SER A 138 0.56 21.71 6.22
CA SER A 138 0.69 22.25 4.86
C SER A 138 1.83 21.57 4.10
N TYR A 139 2.97 21.36 4.75
CA TYR A 139 4.11 20.64 4.18
C TYR A 139 3.76 19.17 3.87
N LEU A 140 3.07 18.49 4.78
CA LEU A 140 2.62 17.11 4.58
C LEU A 140 1.68 16.99 3.38
N VAL A 141 0.69 17.89 3.27
CA VAL A 141 -0.25 17.89 2.14
C VAL A 141 0.48 18.12 0.82
N LEU A 142 1.40 19.08 0.78
CA LEU A 142 2.21 19.36 -0.41
C LEU A 142 3.04 18.13 -0.82
N LEU A 143 3.79 17.55 0.11
CA LEU A 143 4.65 16.40 -0.14
C LEU A 143 3.85 15.17 -0.58
N THR A 144 2.71 14.92 0.07
CA THR A 144 1.83 13.80 -0.26
C THR A 144 1.20 13.98 -1.65
N THR A 145 0.76 15.21 -1.98
CA THR A 145 0.17 15.53 -3.29
C THR A 145 1.21 15.41 -4.41
N LEU A 146 2.42 15.92 -4.20
CA LEU A 146 3.51 15.78 -5.17
C LEU A 146 3.87 14.31 -5.38
N THR A 147 3.98 13.53 -4.31
CA THR A 147 4.29 12.10 -4.39
C THR A 147 3.19 11.33 -5.12
N ALA A 148 1.92 11.61 -4.80
CA ALA A 148 0.77 11.00 -5.47
C ALA A 148 0.73 11.37 -6.96
N GLY A 149 0.96 12.65 -7.29
CA GLY A 149 1.00 13.16 -8.66
C GLY A 149 2.14 12.54 -9.47
N LEU A 150 3.36 12.46 -8.90
CA LEU A 150 4.49 11.78 -9.54
C LEU A 150 4.21 10.30 -9.76
N THR A 151 3.63 9.61 -8.77
CA THR A 151 3.29 8.19 -8.88
C THR A 151 2.25 7.95 -9.98
N ALA A 152 1.21 8.79 -10.04
CA ALA A 152 0.20 8.75 -11.10
C ALA A 152 0.80 9.09 -12.48
N GLY A 153 1.70 10.08 -12.54
CA GLY A 153 2.42 10.45 -13.75
C GLY A 153 3.28 9.29 -14.28
N ILE A 154 4.03 8.62 -13.41
CA ILE A 154 4.82 7.43 -13.75
C ILE A 154 3.91 6.32 -14.25
N TYR A 155 2.78 6.07 -13.59
CA TYR A 155 1.83 5.04 -14.01
C TYR A 155 1.29 5.28 -15.43
N ILE A 156 0.91 6.52 -15.75
CA ILE A 156 0.44 6.89 -17.09
C ILE A 156 1.57 6.83 -18.12
N ALA A 157 2.78 7.24 -17.74
CA ALA A 157 3.95 7.25 -18.61
C ALA A 157 4.55 5.86 -18.85
N ALA A 158 4.36 4.92 -17.93
CA ALA A 158 4.94 3.57 -17.95
C ALA A 158 4.82 2.86 -19.31
N PRO A 159 3.62 2.73 -19.93
CA PRO A 159 3.49 2.04 -21.23
C PRO A 159 4.26 2.72 -22.37
N TYR A 160 4.46 4.03 -22.30
CA TYR A 160 5.25 4.79 -23.29
C TYR A 160 6.74 4.62 -23.04
N LEU A 161 7.16 4.70 -21.77
CA LEU A 161 8.55 4.47 -21.35
C LEU A 161 9.01 3.07 -21.71
N THR A 162 8.17 2.05 -21.51
CA THR A 162 8.51 0.67 -21.91
C THR A 162 8.69 0.55 -23.42
N LYS A 163 7.82 1.17 -24.22
CA LYS A 163 7.96 1.14 -25.69
C LYS A 163 9.23 1.82 -26.17
N LEU A 164 9.61 2.94 -25.54
CA LEU A 164 10.84 3.66 -25.87
C LEU A 164 12.10 2.92 -25.39
N ALA A 165 12.02 2.25 -24.23
CA ALA A 165 13.14 1.54 -23.62
C ALA A 165 13.43 0.19 -24.30
N ILE A 166 12.43 -0.45 -24.92
CA ILE A 166 12.61 -1.74 -25.61
C ILE A 166 13.62 -1.62 -26.77
N ASN A 167 13.49 -0.61 -27.63
CA ASN A 167 14.34 -0.45 -28.82
C ASN A 167 15.86 -0.39 -28.56
N PRO A 168 16.37 0.40 -27.58
CA PRO A 168 17.81 0.45 -27.30
C PRO A 168 18.32 -0.73 -26.46
N ILE A 169 17.45 -1.44 -25.75
CA ILE A 169 17.84 -2.45 -24.77
C ILE A 169 17.76 -3.88 -25.32
N GLU A 170 16.94 -4.14 -26.35
CA GLU A 170 16.80 -5.45 -27.00
C GLU A 170 18.12 -6.01 -27.55
N GLY A 171 19.09 -5.16 -27.89
CA GLY A 171 20.41 -5.57 -28.38
C GLY A 171 21.39 -6.02 -27.30
N LEU A 172 21.04 -5.92 -26.01
CA LEU A 172 21.94 -6.24 -24.90
C LEU A 172 21.70 -7.67 -24.40
N PRO A 173 22.77 -8.43 -24.06
CA PRO A 173 22.65 -9.81 -23.63
C PRO A 173 21.92 -9.97 -22.29
N VAL A 174 21.88 -8.92 -21.45
CA VAL A 174 21.19 -8.97 -20.13
C VAL A 174 20.56 -7.59 -19.74
N PRO A 175 19.44 -7.19 -20.37
CA PRO A 175 18.73 -5.93 -20.13
C PRO A 175 18.43 -5.59 -18.66
N HIS A 176 17.88 -6.57 -17.97
CA HIS A 176 17.34 -6.41 -16.62
C HIS A 176 18.45 -6.19 -15.58
N MET A 177 19.63 -6.79 -15.79
CA MET A 177 20.76 -6.60 -14.89
C MET A 177 21.39 -5.21 -15.03
N LEU A 178 21.47 -4.67 -16.25
CA LEU A 178 21.99 -3.32 -16.47
C LEU A 178 21.07 -2.24 -15.88
N VAL A 179 19.75 -2.37 -16.11
CA VAL A 179 18.77 -1.47 -15.50
C VAL A 179 18.81 -1.59 -13.98
N GLY A 180 18.85 -2.82 -13.44
CA GLY A 180 18.95 -3.05 -12.01
C GLY A 180 20.21 -2.43 -11.40
N PHE A 181 21.37 -2.57 -12.06
CA PHE A 181 22.62 -1.96 -11.62
C PHE A 181 22.53 -0.44 -11.59
N LEU A 182 22.01 0.19 -12.65
CA LEU A 182 21.81 1.65 -12.69
C LEU A 182 20.90 2.12 -11.56
N VAL A 183 19.79 1.43 -11.31
CA VAL A 183 18.85 1.76 -10.22
C VAL A 183 19.56 1.69 -8.86
N VAL A 184 20.35 0.64 -8.61
CA VAL A 184 21.12 0.51 -7.36
C VAL A 184 22.14 1.65 -7.21
N VAL A 185 22.85 2.01 -8.28
CA VAL A 185 23.79 3.14 -8.28
C VAL A 185 23.08 4.46 -7.97
N PHE A 186 21.92 4.73 -8.58
CA PHE A 186 21.15 5.93 -8.29
C PHE A 186 20.61 5.97 -6.86
N ILE A 187 20.14 4.84 -6.33
CA ILE A 187 19.71 4.74 -4.94
C ILE A 187 20.89 5.02 -4.00
N ALA A 188 22.06 4.43 -4.26
CA ALA A 188 23.27 4.66 -3.47
C ALA A 188 23.71 6.12 -3.52
N ALA A 189 23.72 6.72 -4.72
CA ALA A 189 24.06 8.14 -4.90
C ALA A 189 23.09 9.06 -4.15
N ALA A 190 21.79 8.80 -4.26
CA ALA A 190 20.77 9.56 -3.54
C ALA A 190 20.93 9.44 -2.01
N LEU A 191 21.24 8.24 -1.51
CA LEU A 191 21.55 7.99 -0.10
C LEU A 191 22.78 8.78 0.37
N VAL A 192 23.86 8.77 -0.42
CA VAL A 192 25.08 9.53 -0.10
C VAL A 192 24.79 11.03 -0.04
N ILE A 193 24.05 11.57 -1.02
CA ILE A 193 23.66 12.99 -1.04
C ILE A 193 22.82 13.31 0.21
N TYR A 194 21.81 12.51 0.51
CA TYR A 194 20.95 12.69 1.67
C TYR A 194 21.73 12.70 2.99
N LEU A 195 22.62 11.72 3.18
CA LEU A 195 23.44 11.62 4.39
C LEU A 195 24.40 12.79 4.53
N ARG A 196 25.01 13.24 3.43
CA ARG A 196 25.92 14.39 3.45
C ARG A 196 25.21 15.69 3.81
N THR A 197 24.02 15.92 3.25
CA THR A 197 23.20 17.10 3.58
C THR A 197 22.70 17.07 5.03
N SER A 198 22.52 15.89 5.64
CA SER A 198 22.15 15.79 7.06
C SER A 198 23.30 16.00 8.05
N SER A 199 24.55 16.06 7.56
CA SER A 199 25.76 16.24 8.37
C SER A 199 26.29 17.68 8.42
N GLU A 200 25.68 18.60 7.66
CA GLU A 200 25.88 20.05 7.71
C GLU A 200 24.74 20.72 8.49
#